data_AF-A0A163CWW1-F1
#
_entry.id   AF-A0A163CWW1-F1
#
_cell.length_a   1.000
_cell.length_b   1.000
_cell.length_c   1.000
_cell.angle_alpha   90.00
_cell.angle_beta   90.00
_cell.angle_gamma   90.00
#
_symmetry.space_group_name_H-M   'P 1'
#
loop_
_entity.id
_entity.type
_entity.pdbx_description
1 polymer ?
#
loop_
_entity_poly.entity_id
_entity_poly.type
_entity_poly.pdbx_seq_one_letter_code
_entity_poly.pdbx_strand_id
1 'polypeptide(L)'
;MASAADVCLKPWLHAVVLTDVADVDNQKPGSTPDLTSAQSVDLIVRIECRNREGDRLPEHDLELEIYRSGNDLNLMLTWCELPDRPMLWQGQHPVWMDGNSGQRCQPPEDGAPMESFARRLRALLVLPEQS
;
A
#
# COMPACT_ATOMS: atom_id res chain seq x y z
N MET A 1 2.00 -8.92 -3.22
CA MET A 1 1.57 -8.01 -2.15
C MET A 1 0.99 -8.79 -0.96
N ALA A 2 -0.09 -9.58 -1.11
CA ALA A 2 -0.69 -10.39 -0.03
C ALA A 2 0.33 -11.21 0.79
N SER A 3 1.12 -12.07 0.13
CA SER A 3 2.14 -12.88 0.81
C SER A 3 3.20 -12.04 1.55
N ALA A 4 3.51 -10.83 1.07
CA ALA A 4 4.41 -9.94 1.79
C ALA A 4 3.76 -9.38 3.07
N ALA A 5 2.44 -9.10 3.02
CA ALA A 5 1.67 -8.70 4.19
C ALA A 5 1.62 -9.84 5.21
N ASP A 6 1.33 -11.09 4.81
CA ASP A 6 1.27 -12.26 5.72
C ASP A 6 2.57 -12.47 6.51
N VAL A 7 3.72 -12.19 5.89
CA VAL A 7 5.03 -12.35 6.52
C VAL A 7 5.32 -11.23 7.52
N CYS A 8 4.91 -10.00 7.19
CA CYS A 8 5.28 -8.80 7.95
C CYS A 8 4.24 -8.41 9.00
N LEU A 9 2.96 -8.54 8.69
CA LEU A 9 1.80 -8.16 9.51
C LEU A 9 1.21 -9.40 10.21
N LYS A 10 2.07 -10.14 10.92
CA LYS A 10 1.63 -11.32 11.69
C LYS A 10 0.74 -10.87 12.86
N PRO A 11 -0.23 -11.69 13.27
CA PRO A 11 -0.44 -13.09 12.90
C PRO A 11 -1.44 -13.32 11.75
N TRP A 12 -1.81 -12.27 11.03
CA TRP A 12 -2.96 -12.26 10.12
C TRP A 12 -2.66 -12.81 8.73
N LEU A 13 -3.74 -13.11 8.00
CA LEU A 13 -3.73 -13.46 6.57
C LEU A 13 -4.34 -12.30 5.77
N HIS A 14 -3.88 -12.13 4.53
CA HIS A 14 -4.25 -10.96 3.73
C HIS A 14 -4.72 -11.31 2.32
N ALA A 15 -5.66 -10.51 1.82
CA ALA A 15 -6.04 -10.44 0.42
C ALA A 15 -5.74 -9.05 -0.13
N VAL A 16 -5.66 -8.93 -1.46
CA VAL A 16 -5.46 -7.64 -2.14
C VAL A 16 -6.67 -7.41 -3.03
N VAL A 17 -7.33 -6.27 -2.84
CA VAL A 17 -8.48 -5.85 -3.62
C VAL A 17 -8.14 -4.55 -4.33
N LEU A 18 -8.39 -4.50 -5.63
CA LEU A 18 -8.24 -3.27 -6.41
C LEU A 18 -9.40 -2.33 -6.05
N THR A 19 -9.09 -1.14 -5.56
CA THR A 19 -10.11 -0.16 -5.11
C THR A 19 -10.37 0.92 -6.15
N ASP A 20 -9.33 1.36 -6.87
CA ASP A 20 -9.52 2.25 -8.03
C ASP A 20 -8.31 2.20 -8.97
N VAL A 21 -8.57 2.48 -10.25
CA VAL A 21 -7.57 2.81 -11.27
C VAL A 21 -8.06 4.15 -11.80
N ALA A 22 -7.58 5.25 -11.22
CA ALA A 22 -8.16 6.54 -11.60
C ALA A 22 -8.07 6.74 -13.11
N ASP A 23 -9.20 7.16 -13.67
CA ASP A 23 -9.46 7.41 -15.08
C ASP A 23 -8.24 7.94 -15.85
N VAL A 24 -7.71 7.11 -16.75
CA VAL A 24 -7.24 7.63 -18.03
C VAL A 24 -8.41 7.44 -18.97
N ASP A 25 -9.12 8.54 -19.23
CA ASP A 25 -10.22 8.68 -20.20
C ASP A 25 -10.36 7.46 -21.13
N ASN A 26 -11.48 6.74 -21.01
CA ASN A 26 -12.01 5.80 -22.01
C ASN A 26 -11.61 4.31 -21.92
N GLN A 27 -11.79 3.63 -20.78
CA GLN A 27 -11.73 2.16 -20.73
C GLN A 27 -13.09 1.49 -20.45
N LYS A 28 -13.50 0.65 -21.42
CA LYS A 28 -14.65 -0.26 -21.34
C LYS A 28 -14.55 -1.15 -20.08
N PRO A 29 -15.69 -1.46 -19.42
CA PRO A 29 -15.70 -2.45 -18.35
C PRO A 29 -15.22 -3.81 -18.86
N GLY A 30 -14.20 -4.37 -18.21
CA GLY A 30 -13.57 -5.65 -18.55
C GLY A 30 -12.14 -5.58 -19.12
N SER A 31 -11.55 -4.38 -19.23
CA SER A 31 -10.15 -4.22 -19.64
C SER A 31 -9.25 -4.31 -18.41
N THR A 32 -8.28 -5.24 -18.39
CA THR A 32 -7.20 -5.21 -17.40
C THR A 32 -6.35 -3.97 -17.67
N PRO A 33 -6.17 -3.07 -16.69
CA PRO A 33 -5.38 -1.86 -16.91
C PRO A 33 -3.97 -2.22 -17.33
N ASP A 34 -3.52 -1.63 -18.44
CA ASP A 34 -2.11 -1.67 -18.79
C ASP A 34 -1.35 -0.75 -17.82
N LEU A 35 -0.80 -1.36 -16.76
CA LEU A 35 -0.02 -0.68 -15.72
C LEU A 35 1.28 -0.05 -16.26
N THR A 36 1.57 -0.15 -17.56
CA THR A 36 2.79 0.38 -18.16
C THR A 36 2.62 1.74 -18.87
N SER A 37 1.40 2.23 -19.11
CA SER A 37 1.18 3.40 -19.99
C SER A 37 0.45 4.60 -19.38
N ALA A 38 0.07 4.59 -18.09
CA ALA A 38 -0.59 5.73 -17.46
C ALA A 38 0.45 6.67 -16.81
N GLN A 39 0.71 7.82 -17.42
CA GLN A 39 1.68 8.81 -16.94
C GLN A 39 1.25 9.58 -15.68
N SER A 40 0.10 9.30 -15.10
CA SER A 40 -0.32 9.91 -13.83
C SER A 40 -1.63 9.26 -13.34
N VAL A 41 -1.54 8.05 -12.78
CA VAL A 41 -2.19 7.60 -11.53
C VAL A 41 -1.74 6.15 -11.26
N ASP A 42 -0.62 6.04 -10.56
CA ASP A 42 -0.50 5.64 -9.16
C ASP A 42 -1.63 4.75 -8.58
N LEU A 43 -1.43 3.44 -8.67
CA LEU A 43 -2.35 2.37 -8.27
C LEU A 43 -2.75 2.44 -6.79
N ILE A 44 -4.07 2.33 -6.51
CA ILE A 44 -4.61 2.21 -5.14
C ILE A 44 -5.19 0.80 -4.96
N VAL A 45 -4.74 0.11 -3.91
CA VAL A 45 -5.27 -1.20 -3.52
C VAL A 45 -5.58 -1.24 -2.04
N ARG A 46 -6.58 -2.03 -1.66
CA ARG A 46 -6.84 -2.39 -0.27
C ARG A 46 -6.18 -3.72 0.06
N ILE A 47 -5.45 -3.75 1.16
CA ILE A 47 -4.93 -4.97 1.79
C ILE A 47 -5.94 -5.38 2.86
N GLU A 48 -6.75 -6.39 2.55
CA GLU A 48 -7.79 -6.87 3.43
C GLU A 48 -7.24 -7.88 4.43
N CYS A 49 -7.51 -7.69 5.72
CA CYS A 49 -7.04 -8.52 6.81
C CYS A 49 -8.07 -9.58 7.21
N ARG A 50 -7.56 -10.78 7.54
CA ARG A 50 -8.33 -11.91 8.06
C ARG A 50 -7.60 -12.60 9.22
N ASN A 51 -8.37 -13.17 10.14
CA ASN A 51 -7.82 -14.11 11.13
C ASN A 51 -7.47 -15.46 10.47
N ARG A 52 -7.00 -16.43 11.26
CA ARG A 52 -6.60 -17.76 10.75
C ARG A 52 -7.79 -18.63 10.37
N GLU A 53 -8.94 -18.31 10.93
CA GLU A 53 -10.23 -18.94 10.67
C GLU A 53 -10.85 -18.43 9.36
N GLY A 54 -10.33 -17.32 8.81
CA GLY A 54 -10.76 -16.71 7.55
C GLY A 54 -11.74 -15.54 7.70
N ASP A 55 -12.12 -15.18 8.94
CA ASP A 55 -13.00 -14.08 9.23
C ASP A 55 -12.32 -12.73 8.94
N ARG A 56 -13.09 -11.76 8.45
CA ARG A 56 -12.60 -10.41 8.15
C ARG A 56 -12.32 -9.64 9.44
N LEU A 57 -11.22 -8.88 9.43
CA LEU A 57 -10.83 -7.93 10.47
C LEU A 57 -10.64 -6.52 9.86
N PRO A 58 -11.72 -5.81 9.51
CA PRO A 58 -11.65 -4.52 8.81
C PRO A 58 -10.82 -3.44 9.54
N GLU A 59 -10.74 -3.49 10.86
CA GLU A 59 -9.93 -2.60 11.69
C GLU A 59 -8.41 -2.71 11.43
N HIS A 60 -7.99 -3.78 10.76
CA HIS A 60 -6.61 -4.04 10.35
C HIS A 60 -6.42 -3.91 8.82
N ASP A 61 -7.45 -3.51 8.08
CA ASP A 61 -7.32 -3.25 6.65
C ASP A 61 -6.44 -2.00 6.43
N LEU A 62 -5.58 -2.10 5.41
CA LEU A 62 -4.73 -1.01 4.98
C LEU A 62 -5.09 -0.61 3.55
N GLU A 63 -5.12 0.69 3.31
CA GLU A 63 -5.04 1.24 1.96
C GLU A 63 -3.56 1.38 1.59
N LEU A 64 -3.22 0.96 0.37
CA LEU A 64 -1.91 1.10 -0.23
C LEU A 64 -2.04 1.92 -1.50
N GLU A 65 -1.42 3.10 -1.49
CA GLU A 65 -1.27 3.94 -2.67
C GLU A 65 0.16 3.81 -3.19
N ILE A 66 0.33 3.63 -4.49
CA ILE A 66 1.62 3.34 -5.12
C ILE A 66 1.92 4.43 -6.14
N TYR A 67 2.90 5.28 -5.85
CA TYR A 67 3.26 6.40 -6.71
C TYR A 67 4.55 6.17 -7.49
N ARG A 68 4.53 6.38 -8.81
CA ARG A 68 5.72 6.34 -9.67
C ARG A 68 6.01 7.74 -10.23
N SER A 69 7.19 8.25 -9.90
CA SER A 69 7.72 9.51 -10.44
C SER A 69 9.06 9.25 -11.11
N GLY A 70 9.07 9.18 -12.43
CA GLY A 70 10.24 8.73 -13.19
C GLY A 70 10.64 7.31 -12.77
N ASN A 71 11.87 7.15 -12.29
CA ASN A 71 12.39 5.86 -11.78
C ASN A 71 12.11 5.64 -10.29
N ASP A 72 11.57 6.64 -9.59
CA ASP A 72 11.30 6.55 -8.16
C ASP A 72 9.93 5.91 -7.89
N LEU A 73 9.94 4.96 -6.96
CA LEU A 73 8.75 4.32 -6.41
C LEU A 73 8.54 4.78 -4.97
N ASN A 74 7.37 5.35 -4.71
CA ASN A 74 6.91 5.75 -3.39
C ASN A 74 5.62 5.00 -3.05
N LEU A 75 5.43 4.69 -1.77
CA LEU A 75 4.22 4.02 -1.28
C LEU A 75 3.63 4.85 -0.13
N MET A 76 2.31 4.96 -0.06
CA MET A 76 1.59 5.39 1.14
C MET A 76 0.82 4.21 1.70
N LEU A 77 0.90 3.99 3.00
CA LEU A 77 0.09 3.02 3.71
C LEU A 77 -0.74 3.75 4.79
N THR A 78 -2.05 3.59 4.72
CA THR A 78 -3.03 4.26 5.60
C THR A 78 -4.00 3.24 6.18
N TRP A 79 -4.45 3.45 7.42
CA TRP A 79 -5.45 2.58 8.06
C TRP A 79 -6.85 2.96 7.56
N CYS A 80 -7.60 2.00 6.99
CA CYS A 80 -8.91 2.30 6.40
C CYS A 80 -9.93 2.80 7.45
N GLU A 81 -10.00 2.13 8.61
CA GLU A 81 -11.00 2.42 9.65
C GLU A 81 -10.45 3.31 10.78
N LEU A 82 -9.17 3.68 10.73
CA LEU A 82 -8.49 4.45 11.78
C LEU A 82 -7.74 5.65 11.18
N PRO A 83 -8.44 6.63 10.58
CA PRO A 83 -7.80 7.74 9.86
C PRO A 83 -6.96 8.66 10.75
N ASP A 84 -7.21 8.67 12.06
CA ASP A 84 -6.41 9.44 13.03
C ASP A 84 -5.06 8.77 13.37
N ARG A 85 -4.89 7.47 13.05
CA ARG A 85 -3.61 6.80 13.28
C ARG A 85 -2.55 7.32 12.31
N PRO A 86 -1.28 7.37 12.73
CA PRO A 86 -0.19 7.71 11.83
C PRO A 86 -0.17 6.84 10.57
N MET A 87 0.01 7.49 9.42
CA MET A 87 0.21 6.85 8.11
C MET A 87 1.70 6.77 7.79
N LEU A 88 2.07 5.82 6.93
CA LEU A 88 3.47 5.58 6.56
C LEU A 88 3.70 5.92 5.09
N TRP A 89 4.57 6.90 4.84
CA TRP A 89 5.16 7.15 3.54
C TRP A 89 6.49 6.40 3.39
N GLN A 90 6.63 5.61 2.33
CA GLN A 90 7.83 4.86 2.00
C GLN A 90 8.38 5.32 0.64
N GLY A 91 9.28 6.29 0.67
CA GLY A 91 10.19 6.61 -0.45
C GLY A 91 11.51 5.86 -0.31
N GLN A 92 12.63 6.58 -0.40
CA GLN A 92 13.95 6.04 -0.06
C GLN A 92 14.08 5.63 1.41
N HIS A 93 13.44 6.39 2.30
CA HIS A 93 13.37 6.14 3.74
C HIS A 93 11.92 6.22 4.22
N PRO A 94 11.53 5.45 5.24
CA PRO A 94 10.21 5.54 5.84
C PRO A 94 10.04 6.89 6.57
N VAL A 95 8.87 7.49 6.41
CA VAL A 95 8.44 8.70 7.12
C VAL A 95 7.03 8.47 7.65
N TRP A 96 6.89 8.55 8.96
CA TRP A 96 5.58 8.55 9.60
C TRP A 96 4.98 9.95 9.59
N MET A 97 3.70 10.03 9.29
CA MET A 97 2.93 11.27 9.28
C MET A 97 1.68 11.10 10.11
N ASP A 98 1.32 12.16 10.85
CA ASP A 98 0.07 12.24 11.57
C ASP A 98 -1.12 12.14 10.62
N GLY A 99 -2.09 11.27 10.96
CA GLY A 99 -3.20 10.92 10.08
C GLY A 99 -4.10 12.10 9.70
N ASN A 100 -4.20 13.09 10.60
CA ASN A 100 -5.09 14.23 10.44
C ASN A 100 -4.39 15.46 9.84
N SER A 101 -3.16 15.75 10.27
CA SER A 101 -2.41 16.95 9.84
C SER A 101 -1.46 16.70 8.67
N GLY A 102 -1.12 15.44 8.37
CA GLY A 102 -0.10 15.08 7.39
C GLY A 102 1.33 15.49 7.79
N GLN A 103 1.53 16.02 9.00
CA GLN A 103 2.85 16.43 9.47
C GLN A 103 3.66 15.22 9.93
N ARG A 104 4.97 15.28 9.72
CA ARG A 104 5.89 14.24 10.19
C ARG A 104 5.75 14.03 11.71
N CYS A 105 5.60 12.78 12.12
CA CYS A 105 5.50 12.39 13.53
C CYS A 105 6.50 11.28 13.88
N GLN A 106 6.48 10.83 15.13
CA GLN A 106 7.25 9.66 15.57
C GLN A 106 6.52 8.37 15.13
N PRO A 107 7.27 7.29 14.85
CA PRO A 107 6.65 5.99 14.59
C PRO A 107 5.76 5.56 15.77
N PRO A 108 4.57 4.96 15.50
CA PRO A 108 3.79 4.32 16.55
C PRO A 108 4.53 3.08 17.07
N GLU A 109 4.20 2.64 18.29
CA GLU A 109 4.86 1.50 18.96
C GLU A 109 4.77 0.20 18.12
N ASP A 110 3.66 0.01 17.42
CA ASP A 110 3.37 -1.10 16.51
C ASP A 110 3.76 -0.82 15.04
N GLY A 111 4.59 0.20 14.78
CA GLY A 111 4.94 0.63 13.42
C GLY A 111 5.94 -0.26 12.66
N ALA A 112 6.80 -0.99 13.37
CA ALA A 112 7.88 -1.77 12.75
C ALA A 112 7.41 -2.86 11.74
N PRO A 113 6.32 -3.60 11.98
CA PRO A 113 5.68 -4.46 10.98
C PRO A 113 5.31 -3.74 9.67
N MET A 114 4.73 -2.55 9.76
CA MET A 114 4.27 -1.75 8.63
C MET A 114 5.46 -1.22 7.82
N GLU A 115 6.52 -0.74 8.47
CA GLU A 115 7.79 -0.38 7.80
C GLU A 115 8.42 -1.58 7.09
N SER A 116 8.42 -2.75 7.74
CA SER A 116 8.96 -3.98 7.16
C SER A 116 8.17 -4.41 5.92
N PHE A 117 6.84 -4.29 5.99
CA PHE A 117 5.96 -4.54 4.86
C PHE A 117 6.21 -3.57 3.71
N ALA A 118 6.25 -2.26 3.99
CA ALA A 118 6.48 -1.22 2.99
C ALA A 118 7.83 -1.39 2.27
N ARG A 119 8.90 -1.65 3.03
CA ARG A 119 10.23 -1.93 2.47
C ARG A 119 10.24 -3.17 1.58
N ARG A 120 9.58 -4.26 2.01
CA ARG A 120 9.47 -5.49 1.23
C ARG A 120 8.65 -5.27 -0.04
N LEU A 121 7.55 -4.54 0.04
CA LEU A 121 6.74 -4.17 -1.13
C LEU A 121 7.56 -3.36 -2.13
N ARG A 122 8.27 -2.33 -1.68
CA ARG A 122 9.11 -1.50 -2.55
C ARG A 122 10.15 -2.36 -3.28
N ALA A 123 10.81 -3.28 -2.58
CA ALA A 123 11.76 -4.21 -3.20
C ALA A 123 11.14 -5.16 -4.23
N LEU A 124 9.88 -5.56 -4.06
CA LEU A 124 9.16 -6.42 -5.01
C LEU A 124 8.66 -5.67 -6.25
N LEU A 125 8.43 -4.36 -6.13
CA LEU A 125 7.81 -3.52 -7.16
C LEU A 125 8.81 -2.68 -7.97
N VAL A 126 10.04 -2.52 -7.47
CA VAL A 126 11.17 -2.06 -8.28
C VAL A 126 11.53 -3.20 -9.23
N LEU A 127 11.12 -3.09 -10.49
CA LEU A 127 11.51 -4.03 -11.53
C LEU A 127 13.03 -3.91 -11.74
N PRO A 128 13.78 -5.01 -11.90
CA PRO A 128 15.14 -4.92 -12.41
C PRO A 128 15.09 -4.34 -13.83
N GLU A 129 15.94 -3.35 -14.13
CA GLU A 129 16.15 -2.92 -15.51
C GLU A 129 16.56 -4.16 -16.32
N GLN A 130 15.73 -4.54 -17.29
CA GLN A 130 16.08 -5.57 -18.26
C GLN A 130 17.28 -5.03 -19.04
N SER A 131 18.48 -5.55 -18.75
CA SER A 131 19.70 -5.31 -19.52
C SER A 131 19.67 -6.02 -20.87
#